data_AF-A0A7W1DY64-F1
#
_entry.id   AF-A0A7W1DY64-F1
#
_cell.length_a   1.000
_cell.length_b   1.000
_cell.length_c   1.000
_cell.angle_alpha   90.00
_cell.angle_beta   90.00
_cell.angle_gamma   90.00
#
_symmetry.space_group_name_H-M   'P 1'
#
loop_
_entity.id
_entity.type
_entity.pdbx_description
1 polymer ?
#
loop_
_entity_poly.entity_id
_entity_poly.type
_entity_poly.pdbx_seq_one_letter_code
_entity_poly.pdbx_strand_id
1 'polypeptide(L)'
;MLALTRDDVRRLVPMTDAIALMKQAFAELSAGRTDSPLRTVIPVPGEDADALFMPGSVPAMNALGVKIVSVFKKNPARGLPVIHALVCLLDGETGQPLAIMDGTYLTALRTGAVSGAATDLLARPESKTLVAIGSGAQGATQIAAVCAVRPITRVIAVDVNQDALDRFRVTMERDWPDIANLIETSTDAKSVAEADVICTATTSRTPVFDDRDVGPGTHVNAVGAYTPEMQELPAGFVARATVIVDAVDAALAEAGDLIVPLRDGFVARDHFARELGMLVAGTASGRTRDDEVTLFKSVGNAVQDVVVARAAVDRGFAESVGTTLDLG
;
A
#
# COMPACT_ATOMS: atom_id res chain seq x y z
N MET A 1 22.50 -15.62 -8.98
CA MET A 1 21.35 -14.84 -8.49
C MET A 1 20.11 -15.14 -9.35
N LEU A 2 18.89 -14.79 -8.91
CA LEU A 2 17.67 -14.89 -9.71
C LEU A 2 17.26 -13.56 -10.34
N ALA A 3 16.64 -13.61 -11.51
CA ALA A 3 15.83 -12.54 -12.06
C ALA A 3 14.36 -12.97 -12.07
N LEU A 4 13.50 -12.21 -11.38
CA LEU A 4 12.06 -12.49 -11.28
C LEU A 4 11.27 -11.41 -12.02
N THR A 5 10.46 -11.84 -12.98
CA THR A 5 9.54 -10.98 -13.70
C THR A 5 8.32 -10.62 -12.82
N ARG A 6 7.50 -9.69 -13.31
CA ARG A 6 6.19 -9.38 -12.72
C ARG A 6 5.35 -10.64 -12.47
N ASP A 7 5.27 -11.53 -13.47
CA ASP A 7 4.41 -12.70 -13.40
C ASP A 7 4.98 -13.76 -12.45
N ASP A 8 6.31 -13.84 -12.35
CA ASP A 8 6.97 -14.66 -11.33
C ASP A 8 6.61 -14.16 -9.92
N VAL A 9 6.77 -12.85 -9.64
CA VAL A 9 6.42 -12.27 -8.33
C VAL A 9 4.95 -12.50 -7.97
N ARG A 10 4.03 -12.28 -8.93
CA ARG A 10 2.59 -12.50 -8.75
C ARG A 10 2.25 -13.95 -8.42
N ARG A 11 2.91 -14.90 -9.10
CA ARG A 11 2.71 -16.33 -8.85
C ARG A 11 3.30 -16.73 -7.49
N LEU A 12 4.53 -16.29 -7.22
CA LEU A 12 5.31 -16.71 -6.06
C LEU A 12 4.79 -16.11 -4.76
N VAL A 13 4.18 -14.94 -4.78
CA VAL A 13 3.64 -14.28 -3.57
C VAL A 13 2.16 -13.92 -3.78
N PRO A 14 1.23 -14.86 -3.52
CA PRO A 14 -0.21 -14.57 -3.49
C PRO A 14 -0.55 -13.47 -2.49
N MET A 15 -1.65 -12.74 -2.74
CA MET A 15 -2.07 -11.61 -1.89
C MET A 15 -2.27 -11.99 -0.41
N THR A 16 -2.84 -13.17 -0.13
CA THR A 16 -3.01 -13.69 1.24
C THR A 16 -1.69 -13.82 1.99
N ASP A 17 -0.64 -14.27 1.30
CA ASP A 17 0.68 -14.46 1.88
C ASP A 17 1.37 -13.12 2.06
N ALA A 18 1.23 -12.21 1.08
CA ALA A 18 1.71 -10.84 1.21
C ALA A 18 1.09 -10.15 2.44
N ILE A 19 -0.21 -10.34 2.70
CA ILE A 19 -0.89 -9.79 3.88
C ILE A 19 -0.27 -10.33 5.18
N ALA A 20 -0.04 -11.64 5.27
CA ALA A 20 0.60 -12.25 6.43
C ALA A 20 2.03 -11.73 6.64
N LEU A 21 2.78 -11.56 5.56
CA LEU A 21 4.12 -10.97 5.58
C LEU A 21 4.10 -9.52 6.07
N MET A 22 3.11 -8.71 5.66
CA MET A 22 3.00 -7.34 6.15
C MET A 22 2.75 -7.29 7.66
N LYS A 23 1.93 -8.19 8.22
CA LYS A 23 1.77 -8.25 9.68
C LYS A 23 3.10 -8.49 10.39
N GLN A 24 3.91 -9.43 9.90
CA GLN A 24 5.22 -9.73 10.47
C GLN A 24 6.19 -8.55 10.31
N ALA A 25 6.29 -7.99 9.11
CA ALA A 25 7.18 -6.86 8.82
C ALA A 25 6.88 -5.65 9.71
N PHE A 26 5.59 -5.33 9.90
CA PHE A 26 5.18 -4.22 10.73
C PHE A 26 5.36 -4.48 12.23
N ALA A 27 5.16 -5.72 12.70
CA ALA A 27 5.49 -6.08 14.08
C ALA A 27 6.98 -5.86 14.40
N GLU A 28 7.88 -6.19 13.46
CA GLU A 28 9.31 -5.89 13.60
C GLU A 28 9.61 -4.38 13.52
N LEU A 29 8.96 -3.67 12.59
CA LEU A 29 9.13 -2.22 12.41
C LEU A 29 8.74 -1.44 13.66
N SER A 30 7.52 -1.65 14.16
CA SER A 30 7.02 -0.95 15.36
C SER A 30 7.76 -1.33 16.63
N ALA A 31 8.45 -2.47 16.65
CA ALA A 31 9.31 -2.86 17.75
C ALA A 31 10.74 -2.30 17.65
N GLY A 32 11.04 -1.50 16.62
CA GLY A 32 12.37 -0.92 16.40
C GLY A 32 13.44 -1.95 16.05
N ARG A 33 13.06 -3.08 15.46
CA ARG A 33 13.97 -4.18 15.09
C ARG A 33 14.28 -4.25 13.59
N THR A 34 14.06 -3.14 12.89
CA THR A 34 14.34 -3.00 11.46
C THR A 34 15.22 -1.79 11.22
N ASP A 35 15.87 -1.76 10.05
CA ASP A 35 16.54 -0.56 9.55
C ASP A 35 15.92 -0.19 8.20
N SER A 36 15.32 1.00 8.14
CA SER A 36 14.77 1.56 6.91
C SER A 36 15.03 3.06 6.95
N PRO A 37 16.21 3.52 6.50
CA PRO A 37 16.52 4.93 6.49
C PRO A 37 15.59 5.67 5.50
N LEU A 38 15.52 6.99 5.65
CA LEU A 38 14.77 7.83 4.73
C LEU A 38 15.25 7.60 3.29
N ARG A 39 14.29 7.55 2.35
CA ARG A 39 14.58 7.36 0.93
C ARG A 39 15.56 8.43 0.42
N THR A 40 16.60 8.02 -0.29
CA THR A 40 17.50 8.94 -0.98
C THR A 40 16.88 9.35 -2.31
N VAL A 41 16.73 10.66 -2.55
CA VAL A 41 16.20 11.22 -3.79
C VAL A 41 17.33 11.83 -4.60
N ILE A 42 17.45 11.41 -5.87
CA ILE A 42 18.39 11.96 -6.85
C ILE A 42 17.58 12.56 -8.01
N PRO A 43 17.50 13.89 -8.11
CA PRO A 43 16.87 14.54 -9.26
C PRO A 43 17.63 14.22 -10.55
N VAL A 44 16.91 14.06 -11.66
CA VAL A 44 17.46 13.84 -13.00
C VAL A 44 17.32 15.14 -13.80
N PRO A 45 18.41 15.93 -13.96
CA PRO A 45 18.34 17.24 -14.60
C PRO A 45 17.76 17.18 -16.01
N GLY A 46 16.83 18.08 -16.33
CA GLY A 46 16.21 18.21 -17.65
C GLY A 46 14.97 17.36 -17.91
N GLU A 47 14.74 16.29 -17.14
CA GLU A 47 13.68 15.32 -17.41
C GLU A 47 12.38 15.54 -16.61
N ASP A 48 12.36 16.46 -15.62
CA ASP A 48 11.28 16.54 -14.61
C ASP A 48 11.02 15.15 -14.01
N ALA A 49 12.11 14.59 -13.48
CA ALA A 49 12.18 13.21 -13.04
C ALA A 49 13.11 13.05 -11.85
N ASP A 50 12.83 12.02 -11.04
CA ASP A 50 13.59 11.66 -9.85
C ASP A 50 13.89 10.16 -9.85
N ALA A 51 15.06 9.78 -9.36
CA ALA A 51 15.40 8.43 -8.96
C ALA A 51 15.42 8.34 -7.43
N LEU A 52 14.77 7.33 -6.87
CA LEU A 52 14.66 7.11 -5.44
C LEU A 52 15.23 5.74 -5.07
N PHE A 53 15.99 5.72 -3.98
CA PHE A 53 16.61 4.53 -3.42
C PHE A 53 16.06 4.31 -2.02
N MET A 54 15.42 3.16 -1.81
CA MET A 54 14.75 2.81 -0.57
C MET A 54 15.36 1.51 -0.04
N PRO A 55 16.52 1.58 0.66
CA PRO A 55 17.10 0.41 1.30
C PRO A 55 16.30 0.02 2.54
N GLY A 56 16.29 -1.27 2.85
CA GLY A 56 15.61 -1.81 4.02
C GLY A 56 16.24 -3.10 4.52
N SER A 57 16.17 -3.32 5.83
CA SER A 57 16.60 -4.54 6.50
C SER A 57 15.59 -4.97 7.56
N VAL A 58 15.21 -6.25 7.53
CA VAL A 58 14.45 -6.94 8.56
C VAL A 58 15.24 -8.20 8.97
N PRO A 59 16.13 -8.10 9.96
CA PRO A 59 17.04 -9.18 10.34
C PRO A 59 16.32 -10.47 10.74
N ALA A 60 15.20 -10.38 11.47
CA ALA A 60 14.40 -11.54 11.89
C ALA A 60 13.85 -12.36 10.72
N MET A 61 13.82 -11.78 9.51
CA MET A 61 13.32 -12.41 8.30
C MET A 61 14.42 -12.63 7.25
N ASN A 62 15.70 -12.41 7.59
CA ASN A 62 16.84 -12.43 6.66
C ASN A 62 16.54 -11.66 5.35
N ALA A 63 15.89 -10.50 5.48
CA ALA A 63 15.48 -9.67 4.35
C ALA A 63 16.32 -8.39 4.34
N LEU A 64 17.26 -8.30 3.40
CA LEU A 64 18.10 -7.12 3.17
C LEU A 64 18.03 -6.76 1.69
N GLY A 65 17.80 -5.48 1.37
CA GLY A 65 17.75 -5.09 -0.03
C GLY A 65 17.51 -3.61 -0.24
N VAL A 66 17.29 -3.27 -1.50
CA VAL A 66 16.97 -1.91 -1.93
C VAL A 66 15.96 -1.95 -3.05
N LYS A 67 14.93 -1.10 -2.94
CA LYS A 67 14.11 -0.73 -4.08
C LYS A 67 14.69 0.50 -4.75
N ILE A 68 14.88 0.38 -6.05
CA ILE A 68 15.25 1.47 -6.95
C ILE A 68 13.99 1.82 -7.74
N VAL A 69 13.48 3.03 -7.60
CA VAL A 69 12.29 3.48 -8.31
C VAL A 69 12.58 4.81 -9.00
N SER A 70 12.10 4.96 -10.22
CA SER A 70 12.19 6.20 -10.97
C SER A 70 10.81 6.73 -11.30
N VAL A 71 10.66 8.06 -11.25
CA VAL A 71 9.42 8.77 -11.56
C VAL A 71 9.73 9.77 -12.66
N PHE A 72 9.29 9.48 -13.89
CA PHE A 72 9.53 10.29 -15.09
C PHE A 72 8.20 10.81 -15.63
N LYS A 73 7.81 12.04 -15.25
CA LYS A 73 6.47 12.58 -15.57
C LYS A 73 6.22 12.75 -17.08
N LYS A 74 7.28 12.87 -17.87
CA LYS A 74 7.22 13.00 -19.34
C LYS A 74 7.11 11.68 -20.10
N ASN A 75 7.25 10.52 -19.42
CA ASN A 75 7.19 9.22 -20.07
C ASN A 75 5.89 8.90 -20.82
N PRO A 76 4.69 9.35 -20.40
CA PRO A 76 3.46 9.11 -21.15
C PRO A 76 3.51 9.62 -22.60
N ALA A 77 4.19 10.75 -22.83
CA ALA A 77 4.39 11.28 -24.20
C ALA A 77 5.29 10.39 -25.07
N ARG A 78 6.04 9.47 -24.45
CA ARG A 78 6.90 8.46 -25.09
C ARG A 78 6.24 7.07 -25.14
N GLY A 79 5.00 6.94 -24.68
CA GLY A 79 4.33 5.63 -24.54
C GLY A 79 4.87 4.76 -23.41
N LEU A 80 5.59 5.33 -22.45
CA LEU A 80 6.16 4.62 -21.30
C LEU A 80 5.39 4.94 -20.00
N PRO A 81 5.38 4.01 -19.02
CA PRO A 81 4.89 4.30 -17.68
C PRO A 81 5.65 5.45 -17.00
N VAL A 82 4.96 6.21 -16.15
CA VAL A 82 5.58 7.27 -15.33
C VAL A 82 6.55 6.67 -14.31
N ILE A 83 6.23 5.49 -13.78
CA ILE A 83 6.99 4.84 -12.71
C ILE A 83 7.56 3.53 -13.21
N HIS A 84 8.86 3.33 -12.97
CA HIS A 84 9.53 2.05 -13.11
C HIS A 84 10.23 1.71 -11.80
N ALA A 85 10.20 0.45 -11.39
CA ALA A 85 10.91 0.03 -10.19
C ALA A 85 11.58 -1.34 -10.36
N LEU A 86 12.69 -1.50 -9.67
CA LEU A 86 13.45 -2.74 -9.50
C LEU A 86 13.67 -2.94 -8.01
N VAL A 87 13.61 -4.19 -7.55
CA VAL A 87 14.07 -4.55 -6.20
C VAL A 87 15.29 -5.46 -6.32
N CYS A 88 16.37 -5.09 -5.63
CA CYS A 88 17.55 -5.92 -5.46
C CYS A 88 17.51 -6.50 -4.04
N LEU A 89 17.60 -7.82 -3.93
CA LEU A 89 17.68 -8.53 -2.66
C LEU A 89 19.08 -9.08 -2.44
N LEU A 90 19.59 -8.89 -1.24
CA LEU A 90 20.84 -9.45 -0.73
C LEU A 90 20.52 -10.46 0.36
N ASP A 91 21.39 -11.45 0.53
CA ASP A 91 21.40 -12.29 1.71
C ASP A 91 21.88 -11.47 2.91
N GLY A 92 21.09 -11.43 3.98
CA GLY A 92 21.38 -10.61 5.16
C GLY A 92 22.53 -11.14 6.02
N GLU A 93 22.95 -12.39 5.84
CA GLU A 93 24.08 -12.98 6.57
C GLU A 93 25.40 -12.81 5.82
N THR A 94 25.40 -13.03 4.51
CA THR A 94 26.61 -13.09 3.67
C THR A 94 26.81 -11.85 2.79
N GLY A 95 25.76 -11.03 2.60
CA GLY A 95 25.76 -9.91 1.67
C GLY A 95 25.68 -10.32 0.19
N GLN A 96 25.57 -11.62 -0.12
CA GLN A 96 25.53 -12.09 -1.51
C GLN A 96 24.27 -11.60 -2.24
N PRO A 97 24.38 -11.15 -3.51
CA PRO A 97 23.21 -10.83 -4.30
C PRO A 97 22.35 -12.07 -4.57
N LEU A 98 21.13 -12.06 -4.05
CA LEU A 98 20.21 -13.17 -4.23
C LEU A 98 19.35 -12.99 -5.48
N ALA A 99 18.81 -11.80 -5.70
CA ALA A 99 17.95 -11.56 -6.86
C ALA A 99 17.81 -10.09 -7.28
N ILE A 100 17.40 -9.89 -8.53
CA ILE A 100 16.72 -8.70 -9.01
C ILE A 100 15.29 -9.07 -9.41
N MET A 101 14.34 -8.17 -9.21
CA MET A 101 12.95 -8.44 -9.57
C MET A 101 12.18 -7.19 -9.94
N ASP A 102 11.05 -7.38 -10.62
CA ASP A 102 10.10 -6.30 -10.89
C ASP A 102 9.67 -5.62 -9.58
N GLY A 103 10.04 -4.35 -9.43
CA GLY A 103 9.63 -3.53 -8.30
C GLY A 103 8.27 -2.86 -8.50
N THR A 104 7.76 -2.85 -9.73
CA THR A 104 6.53 -2.13 -10.07
C THR A 104 5.31 -2.84 -9.51
N TYR A 105 5.13 -4.10 -9.87
CA TYR A 105 4.07 -4.94 -9.32
C TYR A 105 4.32 -5.25 -7.84
N LEU A 106 5.57 -5.52 -7.45
CA LEU A 106 5.91 -5.76 -6.05
C LEU A 106 5.47 -4.58 -5.16
N THR A 107 5.70 -3.34 -5.59
CA THR A 107 5.23 -2.15 -4.87
C THR A 107 3.71 -2.11 -4.76
N ALA A 108 2.96 -2.45 -5.82
CA ALA A 108 1.51 -2.53 -5.75
C ALA A 108 1.05 -3.64 -4.79
N LEU A 109 1.62 -4.85 -4.93
CA LEU A 109 1.31 -6.01 -4.10
C LEU A 109 1.49 -5.69 -2.60
N ARG A 110 2.66 -5.18 -2.20
CA ARG A 110 2.95 -4.87 -0.80
C ARG A 110 2.06 -3.75 -0.25
N THR A 111 1.69 -2.78 -1.08
CA THR A 111 0.85 -1.63 -0.66
C THR A 111 -0.61 -2.05 -0.46
N GLY A 112 -1.14 -2.88 -1.37
CA GLY A 112 -2.42 -3.56 -1.16
C GLY A 112 -2.38 -4.44 0.08
N ALA A 113 -1.35 -5.28 0.21
CA ALA A 113 -1.21 -6.23 1.30
C ALA A 113 -1.18 -5.58 2.69
N VAL A 114 -0.51 -4.42 2.86
CA VAL A 114 -0.52 -3.74 4.16
C VAL A 114 -1.92 -3.20 4.49
N SER A 115 -2.67 -2.77 3.47
CA SER A 115 -4.06 -2.33 3.65
C SER A 115 -4.98 -3.52 3.95
N GLY A 116 -4.72 -4.69 3.36
CA GLY A 116 -5.37 -5.95 3.76
C GLY A 116 -5.05 -6.35 5.20
N ALA A 117 -3.81 -6.20 5.65
CA ALA A 117 -3.42 -6.46 7.03
C ALA A 117 -4.12 -5.51 8.02
N ALA A 118 -4.19 -4.22 7.69
CA ALA A 118 -4.93 -3.24 8.46
C ALA A 118 -6.43 -3.52 8.48
N THR A 119 -7.03 -3.79 7.31
CA THR A 119 -8.43 -4.18 7.18
C THR A 119 -8.73 -5.39 8.05
N ASP A 120 -7.85 -6.39 8.06
CA ASP A 120 -8.06 -7.59 8.85
C ASP A 120 -8.16 -7.31 10.36
N LEU A 121 -7.39 -6.33 10.85
CA LEU A 121 -7.34 -5.94 12.25
C LEU A 121 -8.36 -4.87 12.65
N LEU A 122 -8.90 -4.10 11.68
CA LEU A 122 -9.65 -2.87 11.94
C LEU A 122 -11.04 -2.83 11.33
N ALA A 123 -11.29 -3.52 10.22
CA ALA A 123 -12.63 -3.58 9.62
C ALA A 123 -13.51 -4.58 10.34
N ARG A 124 -14.82 -4.35 10.30
CA ARG A 124 -15.80 -5.29 10.85
C ARG A 124 -15.70 -6.64 10.11
N PRO A 125 -15.77 -7.80 10.79
CA PRO A 125 -15.63 -9.10 10.13
C PRO A 125 -16.68 -9.36 9.04
N GLU A 126 -17.86 -8.77 9.19
CA GLU A 126 -19.02 -8.91 8.31
C GLU A 126 -19.08 -7.86 7.18
N SER A 127 -18.05 -7.05 6.97
CA SER A 127 -17.99 -6.07 5.87
C SER A 127 -18.20 -6.72 4.50
N LYS A 128 -19.13 -6.20 3.71
CA LYS A 128 -19.55 -6.74 2.40
C LYS A 128 -19.38 -5.77 1.24
N THR A 129 -19.42 -4.46 1.51
CA THR A 129 -19.29 -3.43 0.47
C THR A 129 -17.96 -2.70 0.59
N LEU A 130 -17.17 -2.74 -0.48
CA LEU A 130 -15.94 -1.99 -0.63
C LEU A 130 -16.13 -0.86 -1.64
N VAL A 131 -15.70 0.35 -1.27
CA VAL A 131 -15.55 1.48 -2.20
C VAL A 131 -14.07 1.80 -2.37
N ALA A 132 -13.57 1.78 -3.60
CA ALA A 132 -12.17 2.07 -3.89
C ALA A 132 -12.08 3.34 -4.75
N ILE A 133 -11.57 4.44 -4.20
CA ILE A 133 -11.39 5.71 -4.89
C ILE A 133 -9.97 5.80 -5.44
N GLY A 134 -9.85 5.93 -6.75
CA GLY A 134 -8.59 5.91 -7.50
C GLY A 134 -8.39 4.58 -8.22
N SER A 135 -8.64 4.58 -9.53
CA SER A 135 -8.60 3.39 -10.39
C SER A 135 -7.23 3.21 -11.07
N GLY A 136 -6.16 3.54 -10.34
CA GLY A 136 -4.77 3.33 -10.76
C GLY A 136 -4.22 1.94 -10.39
N ALA A 137 -2.91 1.76 -10.56
CA ALA A 137 -2.23 0.49 -10.24
C ALA A 137 -2.42 0.04 -8.77
N GLN A 138 -2.52 1.00 -7.85
CA GLN A 138 -2.75 0.72 -6.43
C GLN A 138 -4.19 0.29 -6.16
N GLY A 139 -5.19 0.90 -6.80
CA GLY A 139 -6.61 0.56 -6.60
C GLY A 139 -6.92 -0.93 -6.79
N ALA A 140 -6.23 -1.58 -7.73
CA ALA A 140 -6.48 -2.99 -8.06
C ALA A 140 -6.02 -3.92 -6.92
N THR A 141 -4.83 -3.64 -6.38
CA THR A 141 -4.26 -4.41 -5.28
C THR A 141 -4.93 -4.09 -3.94
N GLN A 142 -5.44 -2.87 -3.75
CA GLN A 142 -6.31 -2.53 -2.62
C GLN A 142 -7.57 -3.40 -2.59
N ILE A 143 -8.28 -3.48 -3.73
CA ILE A 143 -9.47 -4.33 -3.86
C ILE A 143 -9.12 -5.79 -3.62
N ALA A 144 -8.07 -6.31 -4.27
CA ALA A 144 -7.65 -7.69 -4.08
C ALA A 144 -7.30 -8.01 -2.62
N ALA A 145 -6.65 -7.09 -1.91
CA ALA A 145 -6.27 -7.29 -0.51
C ALA A 145 -7.47 -7.31 0.44
N VAL A 146 -8.43 -6.39 0.28
CA VAL A 146 -9.65 -6.36 1.10
C VAL A 146 -10.50 -7.60 0.85
N CYS A 147 -10.70 -7.99 -0.42
CA CYS A 147 -11.43 -9.22 -0.77
C CYS A 147 -10.76 -10.49 -0.24
N ALA A 148 -9.44 -10.48 0.01
CA ALA A 148 -8.73 -11.62 0.58
C ALA A 148 -8.99 -11.81 2.09
N VAL A 149 -9.49 -10.78 2.79
CA VAL A 149 -9.67 -10.81 4.26
C VAL A 149 -11.10 -10.54 4.71
N ARG A 150 -11.99 -10.10 3.81
CA ARG A 150 -13.40 -9.84 4.11
C ARG A 150 -14.32 -10.51 3.08
N PRO A 151 -15.55 -10.91 3.48
CA PRO A 151 -16.52 -11.53 2.58
C PRO A 151 -17.19 -10.48 1.68
N ILE A 152 -16.39 -9.74 0.91
CA ILE A 152 -16.86 -8.69 0.01
C ILE A 152 -17.73 -9.31 -1.08
N THR A 153 -18.96 -8.80 -1.21
CA THR A 153 -19.91 -9.21 -2.25
C THR A 153 -20.17 -8.12 -3.27
N ARG A 154 -19.71 -6.89 -3.00
CA ARG A 154 -19.87 -5.75 -3.90
C ARG A 154 -18.69 -4.80 -3.79
N VAL A 155 -18.15 -4.40 -4.94
CA VAL A 155 -17.06 -3.43 -5.05
C VAL A 155 -17.53 -2.27 -5.92
N ILE A 156 -17.35 -1.04 -5.46
CA ILE A 156 -17.57 0.17 -6.26
C ILE A 156 -16.21 0.83 -6.50
N ALA A 157 -15.66 0.67 -7.71
CA ALA A 157 -14.47 1.38 -8.15
C ALA A 157 -14.86 2.80 -8.59
N VAL A 158 -14.25 3.80 -7.97
CA VAL A 158 -14.54 5.21 -8.20
C VAL A 158 -13.33 5.91 -8.79
N ASP A 159 -13.54 6.65 -9.87
CA ASP A 159 -12.53 7.56 -10.42
C ASP A 159 -13.24 8.72 -11.12
N VAL A 160 -12.64 9.91 -11.09
CA VAL A 160 -13.16 11.08 -11.82
C VAL A 160 -12.96 10.92 -13.33
N ASN A 161 -12.07 10.01 -13.76
CA ASN A 161 -11.74 9.75 -15.15
C ASN A 161 -12.31 8.40 -15.61
N GLN A 162 -13.28 8.45 -16.54
CA GLN A 162 -13.90 7.26 -17.12
C GLN A 162 -12.88 6.34 -17.84
N ASP A 163 -11.90 6.91 -18.56
CA ASP A 163 -10.89 6.10 -19.24
C ASP A 163 -9.99 5.35 -18.25
N ALA A 164 -9.81 5.88 -17.03
CA ALA A 164 -9.10 5.18 -15.97
C ALA A 164 -9.89 3.97 -15.48
N LEU A 165 -11.21 4.11 -15.31
CA LEU A 165 -12.12 3.01 -14.95
C LEU A 165 -12.12 1.90 -16.01
N ASP A 166 -12.10 2.26 -17.28
CA ASP A 166 -12.09 1.29 -18.37
C ASP A 166 -10.79 0.47 -18.40
N ARG A 167 -9.62 1.14 -18.26
CA ARG A 167 -8.31 0.46 -18.13
C ARG A 167 -8.22 -0.38 -16.85
N PHE A 168 -8.84 0.10 -15.78
CA PHE A 168 -8.89 -0.59 -14.51
C PHE A 168 -9.68 -1.90 -14.60
N ARG A 169 -10.84 -1.91 -15.28
CA ARG A 169 -11.61 -3.14 -15.53
C ARG A 169 -10.77 -4.20 -16.24
N VAL A 170 -10.07 -3.83 -17.32
CA VAL A 170 -9.16 -4.74 -18.05
C VAL A 170 -8.07 -5.29 -17.13
N THR A 171 -7.52 -4.47 -16.23
CA THR A 171 -6.52 -4.91 -15.26
C THR A 171 -7.09 -5.93 -14.29
N MET A 172 -8.29 -5.68 -13.75
CA MET A 172 -8.96 -6.60 -12.82
C MET A 172 -9.35 -7.91 -13.49
N GLU A 173 -9.88 -7.87 -14.71
CA GLU A 173 -10.21 -9.09 -15.48
C GLU A 173 -8.98 -9.96 -15.75
N ARG A 174 -7.84 -9.34 -16.06
CA ARG A 174 -6.58 -10.05 -16.32
C ARG A 174 -5.99 -10.67 -15.05
N ASP A 175 -5.91 -9.87 -13.99
CA ASP A 175 -5.09 -10.22 -12.81
C ASP A 175 -5.90 -10.91 -11.70
N TRP A 176 -7.21 -10.61 -11.59
CA TRP A 176 -8.14 -11.08 -10.56
C TRP A 176 -9.54 -11.36 -11.13
N PRO A 177 -9.70 -12.30 -12.09
CA PRO A 177 -10.97 -12.55 -12.78
C PRO A 177 -12.12 -12.90 -11.83
N ASP A 178 -11.85 -13.58 -10.72
CA ASP A 178 -12.87 -13.95 -9.71
C ASP A 178 -13.45 -12.73 -8.98
N ILE A 179 -12.68 -11.65 -8.86
CA ILE A 179 -13.12 -10.40 -8.22
C ILE A 179 -13.77 -9.46 -9.24
N ALA A 180 -13.36 -9.51 -10.50
CA ALA A 180 -13.82 -8.60 -11.55
C ALA A 180 -15.37 -8.55 -11.67
N ASN A 181 -16.04 -9.68 -11.45
CA ASN A 181 -17.51 -9.78 -11.49
C ASN A 181 -18.23 -9.03 -10.37
N LEU A 182 -17.52 -8.66 -9.30
CA LEU A 182 -18.08 -7.91 -8.16
C LEU A 182 -18.01 -6.38 -8.39
N ILE A 183 -17.34 -5.92 -9.46
CA ILE A 183 -16.94 -4.53 -9.64
C ILE A 183 -17.95 -3.74 -10.46
N GLU A 184 -18.62 -2.83 -9.76
CA GLU A 184 -19.30 -1.67 -10.32
C GLU A 184 -18.31 -0.51 -10.48
N THR A 185 -18.56 0.38 -11.44
CA THR A 185 -17.77 1.61 -11.61
C THR A 185 -18.65 2.82 -11.44
N SER A 186 -18.14 3.84 -10.78
CA SER A 186 -18.84 5.11 -10.56
C SER A 186 -17.86 6.27 -10.73
N THR A 187 -18.37 7.43 -11.15
CA THR A 187 -17.62 8.69 -11.12
C THR A 187 -18.04 9.58 -9.94
N ASP A 188 -18.99 9.13 -9.12
CA ASP A 188 -19.49 9.85 -7.95
C ASP A 188 -18.85 9.31 -6.66
N ALA A 189 -18.06 10.16 -6.00
CA ALA A 189 -17.44 9.86 -4.73
C ALA A 189 -18.46 9.65 -3.58
N LYS A 190 -19.72 10.09 -3.73
CA LYS A 190 -20.78 9.83 -2.74
C LYS A 190 -21.10 8.34 -2.56
N SER A 191 -20.60 7.49 -3.45
CA SER A 191 -20.66 6.03 -3.30
C SER A 191 -20.08 5.56 -1.95
N VAL A 192 -19.21 6.35 -1.30
CA VAL A 192 -18.69 6.05 0.06
C VAL A 192 -19.79 5.89 1.12
N ALA A 193 -20.99 6.45 0.90
CA ALA A 193 -22.12 6.28 1.81
C ALA A 193 -22.63 4.84 1.92
N GLU A 194 -22.24 3.98 0.96
CA GLU A 194 -22.62 2.56 0.92
C GLU A 194 -21.52 1.65 1.50
N ALA A 195 -20.37 2.22 1.89
CA ALA A 195 -19.15 1.48 2.17
C ALA A 195 -19.07 0.94 3.60
N ASP A 196 -18.77 -0.35 3.73
CA ASP A 196 -18.21 -0.90 4.98
C ASP A 196 -16.70 -0.64 5.06
N VAL A 197 -16.02 -0.71 3.91
CA VAL A 197 -14.59 -0.42 3.75
C VAL A 197 -14.39 0.57 2.62
N ILE A 198 -13.55 1.58 2.83
CA ILE A 198 -13.12 2.54 1.80
C ILE A 198 -11.61 2.39 1.60
N CYS A 199 -11.15 2.37 0.36
CA CYS A 199 -9.73 2.50 0.02
C CYS A 199 -9.52 3.77 -0.82
N THR A 200 -8.60 4.65 -0.43
CA THR A 200 -8.18 5.81 -1.24
C THR A 200 -6.76 5.62 -1.75
N ALA A 201 -6.61 5.71 -3.07
CA ALA A 201 -5.35 5.51 -3.78
C ALA A 201 -5.22 6.49 -4.97
N THR A 202 -5.50 7.76 -4.70
CA THR A 202 -5.52 8.86 -5.68
C THR A 202 -4.24 9.70 -5.61
N THR A 203 -4.12 10.63 -6.56
CA THR A 203 -3.06 11.66 -6.55
C THR A 203 -3.58 13.03 -6.10
N SER A 204 -4.70 13.05 -5.37
CA SER A 204 -5.39 14.29 -5.02
C SER A 204 -4.60 15.17 -4.05
N ARG A 205 -4.84 16.48 -4.14
CA ARG A 205 -4.33 17.51 -3.21
C ARG A 205 -5.43 18.08 -2.32
N THR A 206 -6.64 17.58 -2.47
CA THR A 206 -7.83 17.98 -1.72
C THR A 206 -8.69 16.76 -1.42
N PRO A 207 -9.46 16.76 -0.31
CA PRO A 207 -10.29 15.64 0.07
C PRO A 207 -11.16 15.11 -1.09
N VAL A 208 -11.21 13.78 -1.24
CA VAL A 208 -11.89 13.11 -2.37
C VAL A 208 -13.31 12.66 -2.05
N PHE A 209 -13.73 12.77 -0.79
CA PHE A 209 -15.10 12.53 -0.34
C PHE A 209 -15.44 13.53 0.78
N ASP A 210 -16.73 13.64 1.13
CA ASP A 210 -17.17 14.44 2.28
C ASP A 210 -17.23 13.57 3.54
N ASP A 211 -16.78 14.11 4.68
CA ASP A 211 -16.82 13.39 5.97
C ASP A 211 -18.23 12.94 6.34
N ARG A 212 -19.25 13.74 5.99
CA ARG A 212 -20.67 13.44 6.29
C ARG A 212 -21.21 12.23 5.55
N ASP A 213 -20.57 11.86 4.44
CA ASP A 213 -20.97 10.70 3.64
C ASP A 213 -20.41 9.40 4.24
N VAL A 214 -19.47 9.46 5.19
CA VAL A 214 -18.91 8.25 5.82
C VAL A 214 -19.74 7.83 7.05
N GLY A 215 -20.37 6.66 6.93
CA GLY A 215 -21.20 6.06 7.98
C GLY A 215 -20.43 5.54 9.20
N PRO A 216 -21.14 5.26 10.32
CA PRO A 216 -20.54 4.60 11.48
C PRO A 216 -20.07 3.18 11.13
N GLY A 217 -19.02 2.72 11.81
CA GLY A 217 -18.47 1.38 11.61
C GLY A 217 -17.62 1.19 10.35
N THR A 218 -17.47 2.22 9.51
CA THR A 218 -16.64 2.17 8.31
C THR A 218 -15.15 2.09 8.65
N HIS A 219 -14.41 1.28 7.90
CA HIS A 219 -12.94 1.26 7.91
C HIS A 219 -12.38 1.93 6.65
N VAL A 220 -11.37 2.77 6.78
CA VAL A 220 -10.73 3.46 5.65
C VAL A 220 -9.26 3.11 5.60
N ASN A 221 -8.79 2.64 4.43
CA ASN A 221 -7.38 2.56 4.10
C ASN A 221 -7.01 3.74 3.19
N ALA A 222 -6.04 4.55 3.58
CA ALA A 222 -5.61 5.71 2.81
C ALA A 222 -4.13 5.60 2.46
N VAL A 223 -3.84 5.36 1.18
CA VAL A 223 -2.47 5.10 0.69
C VAL A 223 -2.00 6.11 -0.36
N GLY A 224 -2.88 6.97 -0.87
CA GLY A 224 -2.57 7.90 -1.95
C GLY A 224 -1.77 9.12 -1.50
N ALA A 225 -2.12 9.77 -0.39
CA ALA A 225 -1.34 10.93 0.08
C ALA A 225 -0.04 10.52 0.79
N TYR A 226 1.08 10.53 0.06
CA TYR A 226 2.42 10.22 0.56
C TYR A 226 3.40 11.41 0.46
N THR A 227 2.90 12.61 0.14
CA THR A 227 3.67 13.86 0.28
C THR A 227 2.86 14.90 1.06
N PRO A 228 3.52 15.91 1.68
CA PRO A 228 2.83 16.90 2.50
C PRO A 228 1.77 17.73 1.75
N GLU A 229 1.88 17.83 0.42
CA GLU A 229 0.96 18.58 -0.44
C GLU A 229 -0.24 17.75 -0.91
N MET A 230 -0.20 16.43 -0.73
CA MET A 230 -1.28 15.53 -1.12
C MET A 230 -2.29 15.39 0.03
N GLN A 231 -3.57 15.29 -0.32
CA GLN A 231 -4.63 15.10 0.66
C GLN A 231 -5.82 14.41 -0.01
N GLU A 232 -6.28 13.31 0.58
CA GLU A 232 -7.45 12.55 0.16
C GLU A 232 -8.57 12.62 1.21
N LEU A 233 -8.20 12.83 2.47
CA LEU A 233 -9.10 12.72 3.61
C LEU A 233 -9.53 14.11 4.14
N PRO A 234 -10.83 14.31 4.42
CA PRO A 234 -11.30 15.47 5.16
C PRO A 234 -10.69 15.52 6.57
N ALA A 235 -10.33 16.71 7.05
CA ALA A 235 -9.79 16.87 8.41
C ALA A 235 -10.79 16.44 9.50
N GLY A 236 -12.09 16.69 9.30
CA GLY A 236 -13.15 16.24 10.22
C GLY A 236 -13.20 14.71 10.36
N PHE A 237 -13.02 13.99 9.26
CA PHE A 237 -12.94 12.53 9.26
C PHE A 237 -11.74 12.05 10.08
N VAL A 238 -10.56 12.62 9.82
CA VAL A 238 -9.32 12.27 10.56
C VAL A 238 -9.51 12.53 12.06
N ALA A 239 -10.16 13.63 12.44
CA ALA A 239 -10.39 13.98 13.83
C ALA A 239 -11.30 13.01 14.60
N ARG A 240 -12.33 12.45 13.96
CA ARG A 240 -13.24 11.50 14.60
C ARG A 240 -12.84 10.03 14.47
N ALA A 241 -11.91 9.71 13.56
CA ALA A 241 -11.47 8.35 13.32
C ALA A 241 -10.51 7.85 14.40
N THR A 242 -10.57 6.55 14.68
CA THR A 242 -9.47 5.83 15.33
C THR A 242 -8.35 5.62 14.31
N VAL A 243 -7.27 6.41 14.42
CA VAL A 243 -6.17 6.42 13.46
C VAL A 243 -5.07 5.44 13.86
N ILE A 244 -4.68 4.62 12.89
CA ILE A 244 -3.53 3.72 12.90
C ILE A 244 -2.67 4.11 11.70
N VAL A 245 -1.37 4.25 11.91
CA VAL A 245 -0.40 4.58 10.85
C VAL A 245 0.53 3.41 10.58
N ASP A 246 1.22 3.46 9.44
CA ASP A 246 2.30 2.52 9.14
C ASP A 246 3.52 2.73 10.06
N ALA A 247 4.02 3.96 10.14
CA ALA A 247 5.02 4.40 11.11
C ALA A 247 4.80 5.88 11.47
N VAL A 248 4.80 6.22 12.75
CA VAL A 248 4.41 7.57 13.22
C VAL A 248 5.27 8.66 12.61
N ASP A 249 6.60 8.51 12.68
CA ASP A 249 7.51 9.54 12.21
C ASP A 249 7.44 9.75 10.70
N ALA A 250 7.31 8.66 9.92
CA ALA A 250 7.15 8.74 8.47
C ALA A 250 5.80 9.36 8.08
N ALA A 251 4.70 8.91 8.69
CA ALA A 251 3.37 9.42 8.41
C ALA A 251 3.26 10.93 8.73
N LEU A 252 3.87 11.39 9.83
CA LEU A 252 3.86 12.82 10.19
C LEU A 252 4.85 13.68 9.40
N ALA A 253 5.84 13.08 8.73
CA ALA A 253 6.76 13.78 7.83
C ALA A 253 6.22 13.86 6.39
N GLU A 254 5.47 12.85 5.95
CA GLU A 254 5.11 12.65 4.55
C GLU A 254 3.60 12.76 4.26
N ALA A 255 2.68 12.41 5.17
CA ALA A 255 1.25 12.36 4.85
C ALA A 255 0.53 13.69 5.04
N GLY A 256 0.23 14.42 3.96
CA GLY A 256 -0.60 15.63 4.04
C GLY A 256 -1.98 15.39 4.68
N ASP A 257 -2.54 14.18 4.53
CA ASP A 257 -3.76 13.72 5.24
C ASP A 257 -3.68 13.87 6.77
N LEU A 258 -2.49 13.79 7.37
CA LEU A 258 -2.30 13.89 8.83
C LEU A 258 -1.64 15.21 9.23
N ILE A 259 -0.72 15.72 8.39
CA ILE A 259 -0.02 16.98 8.61
C ILE A 259 -0.99 18.15 8.60
N VAL A 260 -1.94 18.19 7.65
CA VAL A 260 -2.91 19.29 7.53
C VAL A 260 -3.82 19.38 8.76
N PRO A 261 -4.52 18.31 9.19
CA PRO A 261 -5.34 18.36 10.41
C PRO A 261 -4.55 18.68 11.68
N LEU A 262 -3.31 18.20 11.80
CA LEU A 262 -2.43 18.52 12.94
C LEU A 262 -2.06 20.01 12.96
N ARG A 263 -1.58 20.54 11.82
CA ARG A 263 -1.20 21.95 11.67
C ARG A 263 -2.38 22.88 11.94
N ASP A 264 -3.55 22.51 11.45
CA ASP A 264 -4.76 23.34 11.53
C ASP A 264 -5.51 23.17 12.87
N GLY A 265 -4.97 22.36 13.79
CA GLY A 265 -5.48 22.23 15.16
C GLY A 265 -6.73 21.36 15.29
N PHE A 266 -7.06 20.54 14.29
CA PHE A 266 -8.17 19.57 14.37
C PHE A 266 -7.86 18.41 15.33
N VAL A 267 -6.58 18.05 15.46
CA VAL A 267 -6.09 16.94 16.29
C VAL A 267 -4.75 17.30 16.92
N ALA A 268 -4.39 16.63 18.01
CA ALA A 268 -3.07 16.69 18.62
C ALA A 268 -2.19 15.52 18.12
N ARG A 269 -0.86 15.61 18.30
CA ARG A 269 0.11 14.61 17.79
C ARG A 269 -0.17 13.19 18.30
N ASP A 270 -0.59 13.10 19.55
CA ASP A 270 -0.97 11.90 20.29
C ASP A 270 -2.17 11.15 19.68
N HIS A 271 -2.94 11.79 18.80
CA HIS A 271 -3.96 11.12 17.97
C HIS A 271 -3.38 10.05 17.03
N PHE A 272 -2.08 10.17 16.70
CA PHE A 272 -1.38 9.30 15.75
C PHE A 272 -0.43 8.31 16.43
N ALA A 273 -0.57 8.07 17.74
CA ALA A 273 0.38 7.28 18.53
C ALA A 273 0.34 5.75 18.27
N ARG A 274 -0.56 5.27 17.40
CA ARG A 274 -0.77 3.83 17.16
C ARG A 274 -0.23 3.43 15.79
N GLU A 275 0.65 2.45 15.78
CA GLU A 275 1.17 1.84 14.55
C GLU A 275 0.54 0.46 14.30
N LEU A 276 0.49 0.05 13.04
CA LEU A 276 -0.02 -1.25 12.63
C LEU A 276 0.68 -2.41 13.36
N GLY A 277 1.99 -2.33 13.53
CA GLY A 277 2.77 -3.35 14.21
C GLY A 277 2.43 -3.53 15.69
N MET A 278 2.01 -2.45 16.36
CA MET A 278 1.55 -2.51 17.75
C MET A 278 0.25 -3.29 17.88
N LEU A 279 -0.65 -3.17 16.89
CA LEU A 279 -1.87 -3.98 16.84
C LEU A 279 -1.55 -5.45 16.61
N VAL A 280 -0.63 -5.75 15.68
CA VAL A 280 -0.19 -7.13 15.41
C VAL A 280 0.44 -7.75 16.67
N ALA A 281 1.24 -6.98 17.41
CA ALA A 281 1.88 -7.41 18.64
C ALA A 281 0.95 -7.46 19.86
N GLY A 282 -0.29 -6.97 19.74
CA GLY A 282 -1.25 -6.88 20.85
C GLY A 282 -0.88 -5.82 21.90
N THR A 283 0.02 -4.88 21.58
CA THR A 283 0.46 -3.81 22.48
C THR A 283 -0.36 -2.52 22.34
N ALA A 284 -1.20 -2.43 21.31
CA ALA A 284 -2.22 -1.39 21.17
C ALA A 284 -3.53 -1.96 20.63
N SER A 285 -4.64 -1.33 21.00
CA SER A 285 -5.98 -1.72 20.52
C SER A 285 -6.32 -1.07 19.19
N GLY A 286 -6.91 -1.87 18.29
CA GLY A 286 -7.55 -1.39 17.06
C GLY A 286 -8.97 -0.91 17.30
N ARG A 287 -9.93 -1.44 16.53
CA ARG A 287 -11.36 -1.22 16.76
C ARG A 287 -11.78 -1.81 18.11
N THR A 288 -12.56 -1.06 18.88
CA THR A 288 -13.12 -1.53 20.16
C THR A 288 -14.64 -1.50 20.19
N ARG A 289 -15.28 -0.76 19.26
CA ARG A 289 -16.74 -0.73 19.10
C ARG A 289 -17.15 -0.83 17.63
N ASP A 290 -18.34 -1.37 17.40
CA ASP A 290 -18.84 -1.62 16.05
C ASP A 290 -19.15 -0.32 15.29
N ASP A 291 -19.49 0.76 15.99
CA ASP A 291 -19.83 2.07 15.41
C ASP A 291 -18.61 2.96 15.14
N GLU A 292 -17.41 2.58 15.60
CA GLU A 292 -16.20 3.36 15.40
C GLU A 292 -15.85 3.49 13.91
N VAL A 293 -15.43 4.69 13.51
CA VAL A 293 -14.78 4.86 12.22
C VAL A 293 -13.28 4.65 12.44
N THR A 294 -12.66 3.82 11.63
CA THR A 294 -11.22 3.52 11.75
C THR A 294 -10.49 3.95 10.49
N LEU A 295 -9.28 4.47 10.65
CA LEU A 295 -8.41 4.89 9.56
C LEU A 295 -7.08 4.17 9.69
N PHE A 296 -6.67 3.47 8.62
CA PHE A 296 -5.29 3.12 8.40
C PHE A 296 -4.67 4.06 7.37
N LYS A 297 -3.63 4.80 7.77
CA LYS A 297 -2.86 5.66 6.88
C LYS A 297 -1.49 5.06 6.61
N SER A 298 -1.13 4.96 5.33
CA SER A 298 0.19 4.46 4.89
C SER A 298 0.85 5.42 3.92
N VAL A 299 2.16 5.62 4.09
CA VAL A 299 3.06 6.34 3.15
C VAL A 299 4.09 5.40 2.52
N GLY A 300 4.23 4.19 3.07
CA GLY A 300 5.09 3.12 2.55
C GLY A 300 6.46 3.12 3.20
N ASN A 301 6.98 1.92 3.44
CA ASN A 301 8.26 1.70 4.11
C ASN A 301 9.04 0.58 3.38
N ALA A 302 10.37 0.71 3.30
CA ALA A 302 11.21 -0.23 2.57
C ALA A 302 11.18 -1.66 3.16
N VAL A 303 10.84 -1.81 4.46
CA VAL A 303 10.66 -3.14 5.09
C VAL A 303 9.62 -3.98 4.34
N GLN A 304 8.59 -3.34 3.81
CA GLN A 304 7.53 -4.02 3.06
C GLN A 304 8.08 -4.59 1.75
N ASP A 305 8.95 -3.83 1.07
CA ASP A 305 9.51 -4.23 -0.21
C ASP A 305 10.47 -5.44 -0.03
N VAL A 306 11.38 -5.37 0.96
CA VAL A 306 12.39 -6.41 1.16
C VAL A 306 11.81 -7.71 1.71
N VAL A 307 10.75 -7.65 2.54
CA VAL A 307 10.09 -8.86 3.07
C VAL A 307 9.34 -9.61 1.96
N VAL A 308 8.62 -8.90 1.09
CA VAL A 308 7.96 -9.54 -0.07
C VAL A 308 9.00 -10.08 -1.05
N ALA A 309 10.08 -9.32 -1.29
CA ALA A 309 11.17 -9.78 -2.14
C ALA A 309 11.84 -11.04 -1.59
N ARG A 310 12.06 -11.12 -0.29
CA ARG A 310 12.62 -12.31 0.36
C ARG A 310 11.75 -13.55 0.13
N ALA A 311 10.45 -13.42 0.39
CA ALA A 311 9.51 -14.52 0.17
C ALA A 311 9.47 -14.96 -1.31
N ALA A 312 9.49 -14.02 -2.25
CA ALA A 312 9.53 -14.32 -3.67
C ALA A 312 10.81 -15.09 -4.05
N VAL A 313 11.97 -14.72 -3.50
CA VAL A 313 13.24 -15.38 -3.79
C VAL A 313 13.31 -16.79 -3.20
N ASP A 314 12.92 -16.96 -1.93
CA ASP A 314 12.92 -18.27 -1.28
C ASP A 314 12.05 -19.27 -2.05
N ARG A 315 10.86 -18.84 -2.47
CA ARG A 315 9.96 -19.64 -3.30
C ARG A 315 10.46 -19.82 -4.72
N GLY A 316 11.09 -18.80 -5.30
CA GLY A 316 11.72 -18.88 -6.62
C GLY A 316 12.77 -19.98 -6.68
N PHE A 317 13.64 -20.07 -5.66
CA PHE A 317 14.58 -21.18 -5.55
C PHE A 317 13.89 -22.52 -5.30
N ALA A 318 12.94 -22.58 -4.36
CA ALA A 318 12.25 -23.84 -4.01
C ALA A 318 11.43 -24.42 -5.15
N GLU A 319 10.78 -23.56 -5.96
CA GLU A 319 9.92 -23.95 -7.08
C GLU A 319 10.63 -23.93 -8.44
N SER A 320 11.91 -23.53 -8.49
CA SER A 320 12.67 -23.34 -9.73
C SER A 320 11.98 -22.37 -10.70
N VAL A 321 11.49 -21.24 -10.17
CA VAL A 321 10.84 -20.16 -10.92
C VAL A 321 11.78 -18.96 -11.02
N GLY A 322 11.80 -18.33 -12.19
CA GLY A 322 12.70 -17.22 -12.51
C GLY A 322 13.88 -17.62 -13.39
N THR A 323 14.64 -16.63 -13.83
CA THR A 323 15.84 -16.85 -14.64
C THR A 323 17.08 -16.81 -13.75
N THR A 324 17.90 -17.86 -13.79
CA THR A 324 19.20 -17.82 -13.11
C THR A 324 20.16 -16.92 -13.88
N LEU A 325 20.75 -15.95 -13.18
CA LEU A 325 21.83 -15.12 -13.67
C LEU A 325 23.13 -15.49 -12.96
N ASP A 326 24.15 -15.75 -13.77
CA ASP A 326 25.53 -15.89 -13.32
C ASP A 326 26.21 -14.51 -13.34
N LEU A 327 26.75 -14.10 -12.20
CA LEU A 327 27.47 -12.82 -12.05
C LEU A 327 29.00 -13.00 -11.99
N GLY A 328 29.50 -14.25 -12.05
CA GLY A 328 30.93 -14.56 -11.91
C GLY A 328 31.25 -15.33 -10.63
#